data_AF-A0A9W7LHS0-F1
#
_entry.id   AF-A0A9W7LHS0-F1
#
_cell.length_a   1.000
_cell.length_b   1.000
_cell.length_c   1.000
_cell.angle_alpha   90.00
_cell.angle_beta   90.00
_cell.angle_gamma   90.00
#
_symmetry.space_group_name_H-M   'P 1'
#
loop_
_entity.id
_entity.type
_entity.pdbx_description
1 polymer ?
#
loop_
_entity_poly.entity_id
_entity_poly.type
_entity_poly.pdbx_seq_one_letter_code
_entity_poly.pdbx_strand_id
1 'polypeptide(L)'
;MSKDVVEDMRWHKEKCVNDDVIRHPADATAWQEFDKENDWFALDPRNVRLGLASDGFNPFGNMSTSYSMWPVIIFSYNLPPWKCMKEPLLFLPTLISGKNSPGNDIDVYLQPLIN
;
A
#
# COMPACT_ATOMS: atom_id res chain seq x y z
N MET A 1 15.35 4.98 -9.80
CA MET A 1 14.95 5.60 -8.52
C MET A 1 16.08 6.48 -8.02
N SER A 2 15.77 7.66 -7.44
CA SER A 2 16.81 8.54 -6.84
C SER A 2 17.44 7.86 -5.64
N LYS A 3 18.70 8.21 -5.31
CA LYS A 3 19.37 7.80 -4.06
C LYS A 3 18.52 8.14 -2.83
N ASP A 4 17.84 9.29 -2.87
CA ASP A 4 16.99 9.75 -1.76
C ASP A 4 15.82 8.80 -1.48
N VAL A 5 15.24 8.18 -2.51
CA VAL A 5 14.13 7.22 -2.35
C VAL A 5 14.63 5.93 -1.71
N VAL A 6 15.85 5.50 -2.06
CA VAL A 6 16.46 4.28 -1.49
C VAL A 6 16.72 4.45 0.01
N GLU A 7 17.23 5.61 0.44
CA GLU A 7 17.40 5.89 1.86
C GLU A 7 16.07 5.97 2.60
N ASP A 8 15.05 6.56 1.98
CA ASP A 8 13.73 6.70 2.57
C ASP A 8 12.99 5.37 2.74
N MET A 9 13.38 4.30 2.05
CA MET A 9 12.82 2.96 2.27
C MET A 9 13.13 2.39 3.67
N ARG A 10 14.06 3.00 4.41
CA ARG A 10 14.38 2.64 5.80
C ARG A 10 13.80 3.62 6.81
N TRP A 11 13.02 4.61 6.35
CA TRP A 11 12.53 5.71 7.17
C TRP A 11 11.76 5.24 8.41
N HIS A 12 10.86 4.27 8.24
CA HIS A 12 10.01 3.73 9.31
C HIS A 12 10.78 3.21 10.54
N LYS A 13 12.03 2.77 10.37
CA LYS A 13 12.86 2.24 11.47
C LYS A 13 13.96 3.21 11.91
N GLU A 14 14.53 3.97 10.99
CA GLU A 14 15.77 4.73 11.24
C GLU A 14 15.58 6.23 11.36
N LYS A 15 14.53 6.76 10.74
CA LYS A 15 14.25 8.19 10.67
C LYS A 15 12.86 8.53 11.23
N CYS A 16 12.14 7.55 11.77
CA CYS A 16 10.92 7.76 12.54
C CYS A 16 11.31 8.35 13.90
N VAL A 17 10.92 9.60 14.14
CA VAL A 17 11.25 10.33 15.38
C VAL A 17 10.26 9.92 16.46
N ASN A 18 10.75 9.60 17.66
CA ASN A 18 9.87 9.40 18.81
C ASN A 18 9.65 10.73 19.54
N ASP A 19 8.64 11.47 19.10
CA ASP A 19 8.24 12.79 19.61
C ASP A 19 6.76 12.82 20.06
N ASP A 20 6.22 11.67 20.47
CA ASP A 20 4.81 11.47 20.86
C ASP A 20 3.79 11.77 19.74
N VAL A 21 4.24 11.93 18.49
CA VAL A 21 3.37 12.08 17.31
C VAL A 21 3.24 10.73 16.59
N ILE A 22 2.00 10.26 16.46
CA ILE A 22 1.68 9.05 15.71
C ILE A 22 1.88 9.29 14.21
N ARG A 23 2.66 8.42 13.57
CA ARG A 23 2.94 8.42 12.13
C ARG A 23 2.43 7.13 11.51
N HIS A 24 1.39 7.27 10.71
CA HIS A 24 0.88 6.17 9.90
C HIS A 24 1.86 5.81 8.77
N PRO A 25 2.12 4.53 8.49
CA PRO A 25 1.59 3.33 9.16
C PRO A 25 2.52 2.74 10.23
N ALA A 26 3.75 3.23 10.38
CA ALA A 26 4.78 2.64 11.24
C ALA A 26 4.36 2.52 12.72
N ASP A 27 3.54 3.45 13.21
CA ASP A 27 3.07 3.45 14.60
C ASP A 27 1.73 2.71 14.79
N ALA A 28 1.16 2.13 13.73
CA ALA A 28 -0.09 1.38 13.82
C ALA A 28 0.09 0.08 14.61
N THR A 29 -0.91 -0.30 15.40
CA THR A 29 -0.88 -1.56 16.18
C THR A 29 -0.63 -2.78 15.31
N ALA A 30 -1.28 -2.86 14.14
CA ALA A 30 -1.08 -3.95 13.18
C ALA A 30 0.37 -4.06 12.70
N TRP A 31 1.08 -2.94 12.56
CA TRP A 31 2.50 -2.93 12.19
C TRP A 31 3.35 -3.52 13.31
N GLN A 32 3.11 -3.09 14.55
CA GLN A 32 3.85 -3.56 15.71
C GLN A 32 3.58 -5.05 16.00
N GLU A 33 2.34 -5.50 15.81
CA GLU A 33 1.97 -6.92 15.93
C GLU A 33 2.65 -7.76 14.85
N PHE A 34 2.61 -7.30 13.60
CA PHE A 34 3.30 -7.97 12.50
C PHE A 34 4.80 -8.10 12.75
N ASP A 35 5.45 -7.02 13.23
CA ASP A 35 6.88 -7.03 13.53
C ASP A 35 7.22 -8.02 14.67
N LYS A 36 6.36 -8.16 15.69
CA LYS A 36 6.52 -9.15 16.78
C LYS A 36 6.34 -10.59 16.30
N GLU A 37 5.40 -10.82 15.40
CA GLU A 37 5.16 -12.16 14.84
C GLU A 37 6.24 -12.57 13.82
N ASN A 38 6.89 -11.59 13.19
CA ASN A 38 7.84 -11.79 12.11
C ASN A 38 9.17 -11.08 12.41
N ASP A 39 9.79 -11.38 13.54
CA ASP A 39 11.07 -10.78 13.97
C ASP A 39 12.14 -10.81 12.85
N TRP A 40 12.26 -11.94 12.15
CA TRP A 40 13.20 -12.10 11.04
C TRP A 40 12.99 -11.07 9.92
N PHE A 41 11.74 -10.70 9.66
CA PHE A 41 11.37 -9.69 8.68
C PHE A 41 11.61 -8.29 9.24
N ALA A 42 11.24 -8.05 10.50
CA ALA A 42 11.40 -6.75 11.15
C ALA A 42 12.88 -6.37 11.36
N LEU A 43 13.78 -7.35 11.47
CA LEU A 43 15.21 -7.13 11.68
C LEU A 43 15.85 -6.31 10.56
N ASP A 44 15.52 -6.60 9.29
CA ASP A 44 16.04 -5.84 8.14
C ASP A 44 15.07 -4.72 7.73
N PRO A 45 15.39 -3.43 7.97
CA PRO A 45 14.54 -2.30 7.57
C PRO A 45 14.38 -2.16 6.06
N ARG A 46 15.13 -2.91 5.25
CA ARG A 46 14.98 -2.92 3.79
C ARG A 46 13.87 -3.84 3.32
N ASN A 47 13.35 -4.71 4.19
CA ASN A 47 12.21 -5.55 3.88
C ASN A 47 10.98 -4.68 3.57
N VAL A 48 10.38 -4.94 2.41
CA VAL A 48 9.37 -4.08 1.82
C VAL A 48 7.99 -4.42 2.37
N ARG A 49 7.32 -3.41 2.90
CA ARG A 49 5.95 -3.42 3.39
C ARG A 49 5.09 -2.65 2.42
N LEU A 50 4.12 -3.34 1.83
CA LEU A 50 3.24 -2.79 0.81
C LEU A 50 1.85 -2.56 1.39
N GLY A 51 1.30 -1.39 1.07
CA GLY A 51 -0.13 -1.13 1.21
C GLY A 51 -0.85 -1.48 -0.08
N LEU A 52 -2.07 -1.98 0.04
CA LEU A 52 -2.98 -2.22 -1.08
C LEU A 52 -4.28 -1.45 -0.82
N ALA A 53 -4.78 -0.75 -1.84
CA ALA A 53 -6.10 -0.16 -1.80
C ALA A 53 -6.84 -0.42 -3.12
N SER A 54 -8.15 -0.59 -3.02
CA SER A 54 -9.03 -0.63 -4.19
C SER A 54 -10.31 0.12 -3.88
N ASP A 55 -10.78 0.90 -4.86
CA ASP A 55 -12.05 1.60 -4.80
C ASP A 55 -12.73 1.53 -6.18
N GLY A 56 -14.05 1.62 -6.23
CA GLY A 56 -14.82 1.51 -7.46
C GLY A 56 -15.07 2.87 -8.08
N PHE A 57 -14.71 3.07 -9.35
CA PHE A 57 -15.08 4.26 -10.11
C PHE A 57 -15.80 3.92 -11.42
N ASN A 58 -16.64 4.84 -11.91
CA ASN A 58 -17.29 4.71 -13.22
C ASN A 58 -16.54 5.59 -14.26
N PRO A 59 -15.77 5.00 -15.20
CA PRO A 59 -15.01 5.75 -16.19
C PRO A 59 -15.88 6.50 -17.21
N PHE A 60 -17.15 6.13 -17.37
CA PHE A 60 -18.03 6.69 -18.39
C PHE A 60 -18.87 7.88 -17.91
N GLY A 61 -18.73 8.29 -16.64
CA GLY A 61 -19.30 9.53 -16.10
C GLY A 61 -20.83 9.65 -16.11
N ASN A 62 -21.56 8.63 -16.59
CA ASN A 62 -22.99 8.77 -16.88
C ASN A 62 -23.91 8.52 -15.67
N MET A 63 -23.38 8.59 -14.44
CA MET A 63 -24.05 8.13 -13.20
C MET A 63 -24.66 6.72 -13.29
N SER A 64 -24.25 5.95 -14.30
CA SER A 64 -24.74 4.60 -14.52
C SER A 64 -24.03 3.66 -13.57
N THR A 65 -24.77 2.79 -12.89
CA THR A 65 -24.19 1.68 -12.13
C THR A 65 -24.02 0.43 -13.00
N SER A 66 -24.16 0.53 -14.33
CA SER A 66 -24.03 -0.61 -15.24
C SER A 66 -22.60 -1.10 -15.39
N TYR A 67 -21.62 -0.26 -15.07
CA TYR A 67 -20.20 -0.55 -15.22
C TYR A 67 -19.39 0.19 -14.16
N SER A 68 -18.52 -0.55 -13.48
CA SER A 68 -17.53 -0.02 -12.54
C SER A 68 -16.16 -0.64 -12.83
N MET A 69 -15.13 0.11 -12.47
CA MET A 69 -13.73 -0.31 -12.56
C MET A 69 -13.10 -0.16 -11.19
N TRP A 70 -12.41 -1.21 -10.75
CA TRP A 70 -11.81 -1.34 -9.43
C TRP A 70 -10.29 -1.40 -9.58
N PRO A 71 -9.60 -0.25 -9.60
CA PRO A 71 -8.15 -0.20 -9.56
C PRO A 71 -7.63 -0.83 -8.28
N VAL A 72 -6.58 -1.64 -8.40
CA VAL A 72 -5.77 -2.04 -7.25
C VAL A 72 -4.53 -1.18 -7.28
N ILE A 73 -4.33 -0.37 -6.26
CA ILE A 73 -3.17 0.53 -6.12
C ILE A 73 -2.27 -0.01 -5.01
N ILE A 74 -0.98 -0.08 -5.30
CA ILE A 74 0.08 -0.45 -4.36
C ILE A 74 0.82 0.81 -3.89
N PHE A 75 1.09 0.86 -2.59
CA PHE A 75 1.88 1.90 -1.91
C PHE A 75 3.08 1.25 -1.23
N SER A 76 4.23 1.93 -1.24
CA SER A 76 5.37 1.53 -0.40
C SER A 76 5.27 2.22 0.97
N TYR A 77 4.89 1.47 1.99
CA TYR A 77 4.74 1.99 3.36
C TYR A 77 6.07 2.13 4.11
N ASN A 78 7.16 1.66 3.51
CA ASN A 78 8.51 1.94 3.97
C ASN A 78 8.87 3.43 3.91
N LEU A 79 8.29 4.14 2.93
CA LEU A 79 8.55 5.55 2.68
C LEU A 79 7.88 6.44 3.73
N PRO A 80 8.41 7.66 3.96
CA PRO A 80 7.79 8.59 4.89
C PRO A 80 6.37 8.99 4.46
N PRO A 81 5.50 9.40 5.41
CA PRO A 81 4.09 9.71 5.15
C PRO A 81 3.87 10.75 4.04
N TRP A 82 4.78 11.71 3.90
CA TRP A 82 4.71 12.76 2.88
C TRP A 82 5.15 12.31 1.47
N LYS A 83 5.73 11.10 1.33
CA LYS A 83 6.16 10.52 0.06
C LYS A 83 5.33 9.30 -0.35
N CYS A 84 4.91 8.45 0.57
CA CYS A 84 4.30 7.14 0.26
C CYS A 84 3.02 7.21 -0.61
N MET A 85 2.30 8.33 -0.60
CA MET A 85 1.10 8.56 -1.41
C MET A 85 1.31 9.48 -2.62
N LYS A 86 2.56 9.80 -2.99
CA LYS A 86 2.83 10.63 -4.17
C LYS A 86 2.63 9.80 -5.44
N GLU A 87 1.90 10.35 -6.41
CA GLU A 87 1.60 9.74 -7.72
C GLU A 87 2.78 8.98 -8.37
N PRO A 88 4.01 9.52 -8.49
CA PRO A 88 5.12 8.78 -9.12
C PRO A 88 5.62 7.56 -8.32
N LEU A 89 5.14 7.38 -7.09
CA LEU A 89 5.48 6.29 -6.18
C LEU A 89 4.32 5.31 -6.00
N LEU A 90 3.17 5.57 -6.62
CA LEU A 90 2.05 4.66 -6.68
C LEU A 90 2.23 3.69 -7.85
N PHE A 91 1.87 2.42 -7.63
CA PHE A 91 1.86 1.43 -8.70
C PHE A 91 0.44 0.91 -8.90
N LEU A 92 -0.02 0.86 -10.15
CA LEU A 92 -1.32 0.32 -10.54
C LEU A 92 -1.13 -1.02 -11.25
N PRO A 93 -0.99 -2.13 -10.51
CA PRO A 93 -0.77 -3.46 -11.09
C PRO A 93 -1.94 -3.99 -11.91
N THR A 94 -3.19 -3.70 -11.51
CA THR A 94 -4.37 -4.30 -12.13
C THR A 94 -5.59 -3.40 -12.06
N LEU A 95 -6.48 -3.58 -13.04
CA LEU A 95 -7.77 -2.94 -13.17
C LEU A 95 -8.83 -4.04 -13.28
N ILE A 96 -9.65 -4.17 -12.26
CA ILE A 96 -10.72 -5.18 -12.24
C ILE A 96 -11.98 -4.54 -12.80
N SER A 97 -12.45 -5.03 -13.94
CA SER A 97 -13.68 -4.57 -14.57
C SER A 97 -14.86 -5.37 -14.04
N GLY A 98 -15.89 -4.70 -13.50
CA GLY A 98 -17.07 -5.38 -12.99
C GLY A 98 -18.09 -4.41 -12.42
N LYS A 99 -19.38 -4.67 -12.69
CA LYS A 99 -20.49 -3.88 -12.15
C LYS A 99 -20.44 -3.77 -10.63
N ASN A 100 -20.08 -4.88 -9.98
CA ASN A 100 -19.99 -5.00 -8.53
C ASN A 100 -18.53 -5.09 -8.11
N SER A 101 -18.26 -4.79 -6.84
CA SER A 101 -16.95 -5.02 -6.21
C SER A 101 -16.58 -6.50 -6.33
N PRO A 102 -15.28 -6.83 -6.50
CA PRO A 102 -14.81 -8.20 -6.41
C PRO A 102 -15.16 -8.85 -5.05
N GLY A 103 -15.37 -8.06 -3.99
CA GLY A 103 -15.75 -8.57 -2.68
C GLY A 103 -14.76 -9.62 -2.17
N ASN A 104 -15.25 -10.81 -1.84
CA ASN A 104 -14.41 -11.91 -1.39
C ASN A 104 -13.50 -12.48 -2.49
N ASP A 105 -13.86 -12.34 -3.76
CA ASP A 105 -13.10 -12.85 -4.90
C ASP A 105 -11.90 -11.95 -5.27
N ILE A 106 -11.60 -10.93 -4.45
CA ILE A 106 -10.47 -10.03 -4.67
C ILE A 106 -9.12 -10.78 -4.66
N ASP A 107 -9.03 -11.86 -3.89
CA ASP A 107 -7.86 -12.73 -3.79
C ASP A 107 -7.48 -13.34 -5.15
N VAL A 108 -8.45 -13.76 -5.96
CA VAL A 108 -8.24 -14.27 -7.32
C VAL A 108 -7.51 -13.25 -8.19
N TYR A 109 -7.87 -11.98 -8.06
CA TYR A 109 -7.25 -10.89 -8.82
C TYR A 109 -5.89 -10.46 -8.26
N LEU A 110 -5.63 -10.69 -6.97
CA LEU A 110 -4.35 -10.37 -6.31
C LEU A 110 -3.30 -11.48 -6.44
N GLN A 111 -3.69 -12.70 -6.84
CA GLN A 111 -2.78 -13.85 -6.99
C GLN A 111 -1.48 -13.53 -7.77
N PRO A 112 -1.50 -12.77 -8.89
CA PRO A 112 -0.26 -12.43 -9.62
C PRO A 112 0.74 -11.58 -8.81
N LEU A 113 0.31 -10.96 -7.70
CA LEU A 113 1.12 -10.07 -6.87
C LEU A 113 1.75 -10.78 -5.67
N ILE A 114 1.20 -11.93 -5.25
CA ILE A 114 1.54 -12.58 -3.97
C ILE A 114 2.49 -13.77 -4.13
N ASN A 115 2.50 -14.39 -5.33
CA ASN A 115 3.35 -15.52 -5.76
C ASN A 115 4.07 -16.35 -4.68
#